data_AF-A0A968RRI1-F1
#
_entry.id   AF-A0A968RRI1-F1
#
_cell.length_a   1.000
_cell.length_b   1.000
_cell.length_c   1.000
_cell.angle_alpha   90.00
_cell.angle_beta   90.00
_cell.angle_gamma   90.00
#
_symmetry.space_group_name_H-M   'P 1'
#
loop_
_entity.id
_entity.type
_entity.pdbx_description
1 polymer ?
#
loop_
_entity_poly.entity_id
_entity_poly.type
_entity_poly.pdbx_seq_one_letter_code
_entity_poly.pdbx_strand_id
1 'polypeptide(L)'
;MKVFKLLYGLITLILFNTQLLGQDSLAVKIEQDATSAEAQARNSLLWKITGNGLNKPSYLFGTIHIIDKDDFFFTEEMQKAFASCEAVTFEIKIDDMMNLGAMFSVMKNINMDNGVSLRDLLSEEEYKMVKNHFDQMNFPFLLQSA
;
A
#
# COMPACT_ATOMS: atom_id res chain seq x y z
N MET A 1 39.13 27.57 -63.65
CA MET A 1 38.13 26.52 -63.32
C MET A 1 38.58 25.51 -62.23
N LYS A 2 39.88 25.40 -61.87
CA LYS A 2 40.34 24.48 -60.81
C LYS A 2 40.12 24.99 -59.37
N VAL A 3 40.20 26.30 -59.14
CA VAL A 3 39.97 26.93 -57.82
C VAL A 3 38.50 26.85 -57.38
N PHE A 4 37.55 27.00 -58.32
CA PHE A 4 36.11 26.86 -58.04
C PHE A 4 35.71 25.43 -57.66
N LYS A 5 36.35 24.41 -58.23
CA LYS A 5 36.10 23.00 -57.85
C LYS A 5 36.65 22.66 -56.45
N LEU A 6 37.76 23.27 -56.05
CA LEU A 6 38.33 23.12 -54.71
C LEU A 6 37.49 23.84 -53.64
N LEU A 7 37.00 25.05 -53.95
CA LEU A 7 36.14 25.82 -53.04
C LEU A 7 34.77 25.14 -52.87
N TYR A 8 34.18 24.64 -53.96
CA TYR A 8 32.91 23.90 -53.91
C TYR A 8 33.06 22.60 -53.12
N GLY A 9 34.18 21.88 -53.29
CA GLY A 9 34.49 20.66 -52.52
C GLY A 9 34.66 20.91 -51.02
N LEU A 10 35.33 22.00 -50.63
CA LEU A 10 35.49 22.40 -49.23
C LEU A 10 34.16 22.83 -48.59
N ILE A 11 33.33 23.57 -49.31
CA ILE A 11 32.00 24.01 -48.83
C ILE A 11 31.05 22.81 -48.66
N THR A 12 31.08 21.83 -49.58
CA THR A 12 30.29 20.59 -49.41
C THR A 12 30.78 19.70 -48.26
N LEU A 13 32.09 19.66 -47.99
CA LEU A 13 32.65 18.88 -46.89
C LEU A 13 32.32 19.48 -45.50
N ILE A 14 32.24 20.81 -45.41
CA ILE A 14 31.83 21.52 -44.19
C ILE A 14 30.33 21.33 -43.92
N LEU A 15 29.48 21.36 -44.96
CA LEU A 15 28.03 21.14 -44.83
C LEU A 15 27.66 19.67 -44.54
N PHE A 16 28.48 18.70 -44.96
CA PHE A 16 28.25 17.28 -44.66
C PHE A 16 28.66 16.91 -43.22
N ASN A 17 29.66 17.59 -42.64
CA ASN A 17 30.08 17.37 -41.25
C ASN A 17 29.12 17.98 -40.23
N THR A 18 28.40 19.05 -40.56
CA THR A 18 27.42 19.66 -39.65
C THR A 18 26.10 18.88 -39.55
N GLN A 19 25.84 17.93 -40.45
CA GLN A 19 24.66 17.06 -40.41
C GLN A 19 24.91 15.72 -39.68
N LEU A 20 26.14 15.46 -39.23
CA LEU A 20 26.50 14.32 -38.39
C LEU A 20 26.58 14.66 -36.87
N LEU A 21 26.33 15.93 -36.51
CA LEU A 21 26.22 16.41 -35.13
C LEU A 21 24.79 16.87 -34.80
N GLY A 22 23.81 16.29 -35.48
CA GLY A 22 22.39 16.56 -35.29
C GLY A 22 21.65 15.34 -34.76
N GLN A 23 21.32 15.39 -33.46
CA GLN A 23 20.27 14.61 -32.80
C GLN A 23 20.49 13.09 -32.68
N ASP A 24 21.45 12.68 -31.85
CA ASP A 24 21.08 11.66 -30.87
C ASP A 24 20.22 12.36 -29.83
N SER A 25 18.91 12.25 -30.00
CA SER A 25 17.96 12.64 -28.97
C SER A 25 18.39 11.99 -27.66
N LEU A 26 18.67 12.80 -26.64
CA LEU A 26 18.56 12.39 -25.24
C LEU A 26 17.08 12.16 -24.91
N ALA A 27 16.42 11.26 -25.64
CA ALA A 27 15.32 10.52 -25.06
C ALA A 27 16.00 9.53 -24.11
N VAL A 28 16.27 10.00 -22.89
CA VAL A 28 16.31 9.10 -21.74
C VAL A 28 14.97 8.39 -21.77
N LYS A 29 14.93 7.19 -22.34
CA LYS A 29 13.92 6.21 -21.98
C LYS A 29 14.17 6.01 -20.50
N ILE A 30 13.34 6.63 -19.68
CA ILE A 30 13.12 6.18 -18.32
C ILE A 30 12.50 4.80 -18.51
N GLU A 31 13.33 3.80 -18.76
CA GLU A 31 13.00 2.44 -18.42
C GLU A 31 12.87 2.50 -16.92
N GLN A 32 11.62 2.51 -16.47
CA GLN A 32 11.25 2.32 -15.09
C GLN A 32 11.56 0.86 -14.74
N ASP A 33 12.85 0.53 -14.78
CA ASP A 33 13.40 -0.69 -14.22
C ASP A 33 13.55 -0.42 -12.72
N ALA A 34 12.40 -0.22 -12.07
CA ALA A 34 12.30 -0.43 -10.64
C ALA A 34 12.62 -1.91 -10.47
N THR A 35 13.89 -2.19 -10.18
CA THR A 35 14.38 -3.51 -9.80
C THR A 35 13.31 -4.22 -8.99
N SER A 36 12.90 -5.41 -9.44
CA SER A 36 11.75 -6.15 -8.91
C SER A 36 11.67 -6.19 -7.38
N ALA A 37 12.81 -6.11 -6.68
CA ALA A 37 12.89 -6.03 -5.22
C ALA A 37 12.27 -4.74 -4.63
N GLU A 38 12.48 -3.56 -5.23
CA GLU A 38 11.90 -2.29 -4.76
C GLU A 38 10.41 -2.19 -5.10
N ALA A 39 9.99 -2.75 -6.24
CA ALA A 39 8.58 -2.85 -6.60
C ALA A 39 7.81 -3.79 -5.66
N GLN A 40 8.43 -4.90 -5.24
CA GLN A 40 7.85 -5.87 -4.32
C GLN A 40 7.85 -5.37 -2.86
N ALA A 41 8.86 -4.57 -2.46
CA ALA A 41 8.88 -3.90 -1.17
C ALA A 41 7.68 -2.97 -0.97
N ARG A 42 7.17 -2.32 -2.03
CA ARG A 42 6.02 -1.40 -1.92
C ARG A 42 4.71 -2.08 -1.51
N ASN A 43 4.59 -3.40 -1.62
CA ASN A 43 3.37 -4.17 -1.32
C ASN A 43 3.64 -5.34 -0.35
N SER A 44 4.49 -5.15 0.67
CA SER A 44 4.72 -6.17 1.71
C SER A 44 3.91 -5.89 2.98
N LEU A 45 3.33 -6.94 3.55
CA LEU A 45 2.77 -6.91 4.91
C LEU A 45 3.84 -7.15 5.98
N LEU A 46 4.96 -7.78 5.65
CA LEU A 46 6.01 -8.12 6.61
C LEU A 46 7.30 -7.37 6.28
N TRP A 47 7.80 -6.62 7.25
CA TRP A 47 9.01 -5.81 7.14
C TRP A 47 10.05 -6.27 8.14
N LYS A 48 11.28 -6.49 7.68
CA LYS A 48 12.42 -6.80 8.54
C LYS A 48 13.19 -5.52 8.85
N ILE A 49 13.39 -5.25 10.13
CA ILE A 49 14.11 -4.10 10.67
C ILE A 49 15.46 -4.59 11.20
N THR A 50 16.55 -4.00 10.71
CA THR A 50 17.94 -4.30 11.13
C THR A 50 18.76 -3.02 11.21
N GLY A 51 19.89 -3.05 11.93
CA GLY A 51 20.79 -1.90 12.07
C GLY A 51 20.58 -1.15 13.38
N ASN A 52 21.09 0.09 13.48
CA ASN A 52 21.00 0.95 14.68
C ASN A 52 21.37 0.26 16.02
N GLY A 53 22.38 -0.60 16.00
CA GLY A 53 22.82 -1.34 17.19
C GLY A 53 21.95 -2.54 17.59
N LEU A 54 20.97 -2.94 16.76
CA LEU A 54 20.19 -4.15 16.98
C LEU A 54 21.06 -5.40 16.78
N ASN A 55 21.17 -6.22 17.83
CA ASN A 55 21.89 -7.51 17.79
C ASN A 55 21.09 -8.62 17.10
N LYS A 56 19.76 -8.47 16.98
CA LYS A 56 18.84 -9.37 16.29
C LYS A 56 17.85 -8.54 15.47
N PRO A 57 17.36 -9.04 14.32
CA PRO A 57 16.33 -8.34 13.57
C PRO A 57 15.05 -8.18 14.38
N SER A 58 14.31 -7.10 14.14
CA SER A 58 12.92 -6.95 14.54
C SER A 58 12.02 -7.02 13.31
N TYR A 59 10.74 -7.30 13.50
CA TYR A 59 9.79 -7.40 12.40
C TYR A 59 8.59 -6.51 12.67
N LEU A 60 8.15 -5.78 11.65
CA LEU A 60 6.89 -5.04 11.65
C LEU A 60 5.94 -5.73 10.68
N PHE A 61 4.82 -6.20 11.21
CA PHE A 61 3.73 -6.71 10.41
C PHE A 61 2.67 -5.61 10.29
N GLY A 62 2.19 -5.35 9.07
CA GLY A 62 1.19 -4.33 8.79
C GLY A 62 -0.14 -4.59 9.50
N THR A 63 -1.04 -3.61 9.47
CA THR A 63 -2.35 -3.73 10.12
C THR A 63 -3.26 -4.65 9.33
N ILE A 64 -3.97 -5.52 10.06
CA ILE A 64 -5.12 -6.27 9.55
C ILE A 64 -6.31 -5.80 10.39
N HIS A 65 -7.23 -5.04 9.79
CA HIS A 65 -8.40 -4.53 10.53
C HIS A 65 -9.47 -5.62 10.64
N ILE A 66 -9.90 -6.19 9.52
CA ILE A 66 -10.85 -7.31 9.43
C ILE A 66 -10.51 -8.08 8.15
N ILE A 67 -10.37 -9.41 8.24
CA ILE A 67 -10.16 -10.29 7.10
C ILE A 67 -11.02 -11.53 7.30
N ASP A 68 -11.75 -11.94 6.27
CA ASP A 68 -12.53 -13.17 6.32
C ASP A 68 -11.61 -14.38 6.45
N LYS A 69 -12.09 -15.42 7.14
CA LYS A 69 -11.29 -16.62 7.42
C LYS A 69 -10.74 -17.27 6.15
N ASP A 70 -11.53 -17.27 5.08
CA ASP A 70 -11.18 -17.91 3.81
C ASP A 70 -10.13 -17.09 3.02
N ASP A 71 -10.03 -15.79 3.30
CA ASP A 71 -9.04 -14.89 2.70
C ASP A 71 -7.79 -14.71 3.57
N PHE A 72 -7.85 -15.14 4.84
CA PHE A 72 -6.72 -15.09 5.75
C PHE A 72 -5.60 -16.02 5.27
N PHE A 73 -4.41 -15.45 5.10
CA PHE A 73 -3.20 -16.19 4.75
C PHE A 73 -2.07 -15.87 5.74
N PHE A 74 -1.26 -16.88 6.01
CA PHE A 74 -0.08 -16.74 6.85
C PHE A 74 1.04 -17.59 6.24
N THR A 75 1.99 -16.93 5.58
CA THR A 75 3.02 -17.63 4.81
C THR A 75 4.07 -18.27 5.71
N GLU A 76 4.86 -19.19 5.17
CA GLU A 76 5.97 -19.79 5.92
C GLU A 76 6.99 -18.75 6.39
N GLU A 77 7.23 -17.69 5.61
CA GLU A 77 8.14 -16.61 5.95
C GLU A 77 7.61 -15.81 7.15
N MET A 78 6.30 -15.54 7.18
CA MET A 78 5.63 -14.90 8.32
C MET A 78 5.74 -15.78 9.57
N GLN A 79 5.53 -17.09 9.43
CA GLN A 79 5.68 -18.04 10.54
C GLN A 79 7.10 -18.12 11.07
N LYS A 80 8.11 -18.16 10.18
CA LYS A 80 9.53 -18.17 10.55
C LYS A 80 9.92 -16.87 11.26
N ALA A 81 9.49 -15.72 10.75
CA ALA A 81 9.73 -14.42 11.39
C ALA A 81 9.10 -14.37 12.78
N PHE A 82 7.83 -14.74 12.90
CA PHE A 82 7.11 -14.77 14.16
C PHE A 82 7.78 -15.69 15.20
N ALA A 83 8.14 -16.92 14.81
CA ALA A 83 8.80 -17.88 15.68
C ALA A 83 10.21 -17.46 16.13
N SER A 84 10.85 -16.53 15.41
CA SER A 84 12.17 -15.99 15.76
C SER A 84 12.11 -14.86 16.80
N CYS A 85 10.93 -14.30 17.05
CA CYS A 85 10.74 -13.19 17.98
C CYS A 85 10.67 -13.68 19.43
N GLU A 86 11.39 -13.01 20.31
CA GLU A 86 11.36 -13.27 21.76
C GLU A 86 10.11 -12.69 22.43
N ALA A 87 9.54 -11.63 21.85
CA ALA A 87 8.33 -10.96 22.30
C ALA A 87 7.54 -10.44 21.10
N VAL A 88 6.21 -10.35 21.27
CA VAL A 88 5.28 -9.83 20.26
C VAL A 88 4.42 -8.76 20.90
N THR A 89 4.27 -7.64 20.20
CA THR A 89 3.36 -6.55 20.58
C THR A 89 2.32 -6.37 19.49
N PHE A 90 1.09 -6.08 19.90
CA PHE A 90 -0.03 -5.78 19.01
C PHE A 90 -0.43 -4.31 19.15
N GLU A 91 -1.18 -3.78 18.19
CA GLU A 91 -1.73 -2.42 18.24
C GLU A 91 -2.64 -2.22 19.46
N ILE A 92 -3.37 -3.27 19.81
CA ILE A 92 -4.30 -3.31 20.93
C ILE A 92 -3.93 -4.45 21.87
N LYS A 93 -4.13 -4.23 23.17
CA LYS A 93 -4.05 -5.31 24.15
C LYS A 93 -5.28 -6.20 23.96
N ILE A 94 -5.06 -7.45 23.57
CA ILE A 94 -6.14 -8.43 23.36
C ILE A 94 -6.99 -8.59 24.64
N ASP A 95 -6.34 -8.53 25.81
CA ASP A 95 -7.02 -8.57 27.11
C ASP A 95 -8.01 -7.43 27.31
N ASP A 96 -7.73 -6.25 26.75
CA ASP A 96 -8.64 -5.09 26.83
C ASP A 96 -9.87 -5.31 25.95
N MET A 97 -9.75 -6.00 24.80
CA MET A 97 -10.91 -6.30 23.94
C MET A 97 -11.90 -7.27 24.57
N MET A 98 -11.42 -8.20 25.41
CA MET A 98 -12.26 -9.18 26.11
C MET A 98 -12.83 -8.62 27.42
N ASN A 99 -12.50 -7.38 27.78
CA ASN A 99 -12.99 -6.73 28.98
C ASN A 99 -14.40 -6.17 28.76
N LEU A 100 -15.35 -6.61 29.60
CA LEU A 100 -16.75 -6.12 29.56
C LEU A 100 -16.87 -4.59 29.69
N GLY A 101 -15.96 -3.95 30.44
CA GLY A 101 -15.91 -2.49 30.59
C GLY A 101 -15.45 -1.78 29.31
N ALA A 102 -14.51 -2.36 28.57
CA ALA A 102 -14.11 -1.84 27.26
C ALA A 102 -15.27 -1.98 26.25
N MET A 103 -15.95 -3.14 26.24
CA MET A 103 -17.13 -3.34 25.40
C MET A 103 -18.25 -2.35 25.71
N PHE A 104 -18.50 -2.06 27.00
CA PHE A 104 -19.48 -1.03 27.41
C PHE A 104 -19.05 0.38 26.97
N SER A 105 -17.76 0.70 27.05
CA SER A 105 -17.22 1.97 26.56
C SER A 105 -17.41 2.13 25.05
N VAL A 106 -17.17 1.06 24.28
CA VAL A 106 -17.42 1.04 22.83
C VAL A 106 -18.91 1.25 22.56
N MET A 107 -19.81 0.50 23.20
CA MET A 107 -21.26 0.65 23.03
C MET A 107 -21.76 2.05 23.39
N LYS A 108 -21.17 2.72 24.39
CA LYS A 108 -21.53 4.09 24.74
C LYS A 108 -21.17 5.10 23.65
N ASN A 109 -20.10 4.84 22.89
CA ASN A 109 -19.55 5.76 21.89
C ASN A 109 -19.78 5.28 20.45
N ILE A 110 -20.58 4.23 20.24
CA ILE A 110 -20.81 3.66 18.90
C ILE A 110 -21.81 4.49 18.09
N ASN A 111 -22.68 5.24 18.76
CA ASN A 111 -23.71 6.05 18.10
C ASN A 111 -23.09 7.30 17.48
N MET A 112 -23.62 7.74 16.34
CA MET A 112 -23.20 9.00 15.73
C MET A 112 -23.71 10.19 16.55
N ASP A 113 -22.99 11.30 16.45
CA ASP A 113 -23.38 12.55 17.10
C ASP A 113 -24.78 13.01 16.65
N ASN A 114 -25.46 13.77 17.52
CA ASN A 114 -26.77 14.38 17.27
C ASN A 114 -27.93 13.39 17.03
N GLY A 115 -27.75 12.11 17.36
CA GLY A 115 -28.79 11.10 17.26
C GLY A 115 -29.10 10.66 15.82
N VAL A 116 -28.20 10.96 14.89
CA VAL A 116 -28.30 10.48 13.50
C VAL A 116 -27.97 8.98 13.47
N SER A 117 -28.76 8.21 12.75
CA SER A 117 -28.52 6.78 12.53
C SER A 117 -28.13 6.51 11.08
N LEU A 118 -27.59 5.32 10.80
CA LEU A 118 -27.37 4.89 9.41
C LEU A 118 -28.66 4.86 8.59
N ARG A 119 -29.83 4.70 9.24
CA ARG A 119 -31.11 4.72 8.56
C ARG A 119 -31.46 6.10 8.00
N ASP A 120 -30.99 7.16 8.64
CA ASP A 120 -31.24 8.54 8.20
C ASP A 120 -30.33 8.94 7.03
N LEU A 121 -29.24 8.21 6.82
CA LEU A 121 -28.20 8.52 5.82
C LEU A 121 -28.25 7.65 4.56
N LEU A 122 -28.87 6.47 4.65
CA LEU A 122 -28.90 5.49 3.57
C LEU A 122 -30.30 5.40 2.96
N SER A 123 -30.37 5.10 1.67
CA SER A 123 -31.63 4.62 1.07
C SER A 123 -32.08 3.30 1.71
N GLU A 124 -33.36 2.96 1.56
CA GLU A 124 -33.90 1.70 2.11
C GLU A 124 -33.21 0.47 1.49
N GLU A 125 -32.81 0.54 0.21
CA GLU A 125 -32.05 -0.50 -0.47
C GLU A 125 -30.64 -0.67 0.11
N GLU A 126 -29.92 0.43 0.31
CA GLU A 126 -28.57 0.44 0.88
C GLU A 126 -28.57 -0.01 2.33
N TYR A 127 -29.52 0.46 3.13
CA TYR A 127 -29.67 0.05 4.52
C TYR A 127 -29.90 -1.46 4.64
N LYS A 128 -30.76 -2.04 3.78
CA LYS A 128 -30.98 -3.49 3.72
C LYS A 128 -29.71 -4.24 3.31
N MET A 129 -28.97 -3.73 2.33
CA MET A 129 -27.70 -4.32 1.91
C MET A 129 -26.71 -4.39 3.07
N VAL A 130 -26.50 -3.27 3.76
CA VAL A 130 -25.58 -3.19 4.92
C VAL A 130 -26.05 -4.12 6.03
N LYS A 131 -27.33 -4.06 6.40
CA LYS A 131 -27.88 -4.93 7.46
C LYS A 131 -27.67 -6.41 7.13
N ASN A 132 -28.01 -6.83 5.91
CA ASN A 132 -27.87 -8.22 5.49
C ASN A 132 -26.40 -8.68 5.51
N HIS A 133 -25.46 -7.79 5.20
CA HIS A 133 -24.03 -8.09 5.26
C HIS A 133 -23.55 -8.36 6.69
N PHE A 134 -23.95 -7.52 7.66
CA PHE A 134 -23.64 -7.76 9.08
C PHE A 134 -24.26 -9.07 9.60
N ASP A 135 -25.52 -9.34 9.22
CA ASP A 135 -26.20 -10.60 9.57
C ASP A 135 -25.46 -11.82 9.01
N GLN A 136 -24.95 -11.74 7.77
CA GLN A 136 -24.15 -12.80 7.14
C GLN A 136 -22.82 -13.06 7.86
N MET A 137 -22.16 -12.02 8.35
CA MET A 137 -20.91 -12.17 9.12
C MET A 137 -21.16 -12.60 10.57
N ASN A 138 -22.42 -12.78 10.98
CA ASN A 138 -22.80 -13.04 12.37
C ASN A 138 -22.31 -11.94 13.34
N PHE A 139 -22.21 -10.69 12.85
CA PHE A 139 -21.89 -9.51 13.65
C PHE A 139 -23.17 -8.73 13.98
N PRO A 140 -23.34 -8.28 15.24
CA PRO A 140 -24.48 -7.46 15.59
C PRO A 140 -24.39 -6.11 14.86
N PHE A 141 -25.45 -5.75 14.13
CA PHE A 141 -25.54 -4.44 13.50
C PHE A 141 -25.87 -3.37 14.57
N LEU A 142 -24.84 -2.82 15.21
CA LEU A 142 -25.01 -1.95 16.40
C LEU A 142 -25.33 -0.48 16.07
N LEU A 143 -25.19 -0.08 14.80
CA LEU A 143 -25.41 1.31 14.33
C LEU A 143 -26.86 1.58 13.89
N GLN A 144 -27.81 0.75 14.34
CA GLN A 144 -29.21 0.76 13.87
C GLN A 144 -30.07 1.85 14.52
N SER A 145 -29.68 2.37 15.68
CA SER A 145 -30.50 3.32 16.44
C SER A 145 -29.65 4.14 17.39
N ALA A 146 -29.81 5.47 17.34
CA ALA A 146 -29.40 6.36 18.42
C ALA A 146 -30.35 6.25 19.62
#